data_AF-A0A0A8WTG9-F1
#
_entry.id   AF-A0A0A8WTG9-F1
#
_cell.length_a   1.000
_cell.length_b   1.000
_cell.length_c   1.000
_cell.angle_alpha   90.00
_cell.angle_beta   90.00
_cell.angle_gamma   90.00
#
_symmetry.space_group_name_H-M   'P 1'
#
loop_
_entity.id
_entity.type
_entity.pdbx_description
1 polymer ?
#
loop_
_entity_poly.entity_id
_entity_poly.type
_entity_poly.pdbx_seq_one_letter_code
_entity_poly.pdbx_strand_id
1 'polypeptide(L)' 'MTTCEHLTMCHYISSKLETSPATAQLLKGAYCKGHPAECARYKVARISGIETVPLDLSPSDDDIAERLLSVHNC' A
#
# COMPACT_ATOMS: atom_id res chain seq x y z
N MET A 1 2.02 14.22 10.85
CA MET A 1 2.47 13.83 9.50
C MET A 1 2.98 12.41 9.58
N THR A 2 2.12 11.43 9.27
CA THR A 2 2.53 10.03 9.20
C THR A 2 3.05 9.78 7.79
N THR A 3 4.37 9.63 7.66
CA THR A 3 4.99 9.21 6.41
C THR A 3 4.97 7.69 6.35
N CYS A 4 4.59 7.11 5.21
CA CYS A 4 4.65 5.66 5.00
C CYS A 4 6.09 5.15 5.18
N GLU A 5 6.34 4.35 6.22
CA GLU A 5 7.64 3.71 6.48
C GLU A 5 8.00 2.66 5.42
N HIS A 6 6.99 2.07 4.79
CA HIS A 6 7.14 1.06 3.75
C HIS A 6 7.36 1.65 2.35
N LEU A 7 7.55 2.97 2.22
CA LEU A 7 7.67 3.63 0.92
C LEU A 7 8.80 3.05 0.04
N THR A 8 9.93 2.70 0.66
CA THR A 8 11.12 2.14 0.02
C THR A 8 10.99 0.64 -0.28
N MET A 9 10.15 -0.08 0.47
CA MET A 9 9.94 -1.52 0.31
C MET A 9 8.65 -1.87 -0.46
N CYS A 10 7.81 -0.89 -0.76
CA CYS A 10 6.54 -1.12 -1.42
C CYS A 10 6.74 -1.55 -2.88
N HIS A 11 6.56 -2.84 -3.16
CA HIS A 11 6.68 -3.42 -4.49
C HIS A 11 5.82 -2.72 -5.55
N TYR A 12 4.63 -2.21 -5.18
CA TYR A 12 3.81 -1.43 -6.11
C TYR A 12 4.50 -0.12 -6.48
N ILE A 13 5.06 0.57 -5.49
CA ILE A 13 5.76 1.82 -5.71
C ILE A 13 7.11 1.59 -6.41
N SER A 14 7.81 0.49 -6.14
CA SER A 14 9.06 0.20 -6.83
C SER A 14 8.80 -0.29 -8.26
N SER A 15 7.85 -1.21 -8.47
CA SER A 15 7.64 -1.88 -9.76
C SER A 15 6.74 -1.11 -10.74
N LYS A 16 5.57 -0.60 -10.31
CA LYS A 16 4.66 0.14 -11.22
C LYS A 16 5.15 1.55 -11.55
N LEU A 17 6.05 2.12 -10.73
CA LEU A 17 6.47 3.51 -10.89
C LEU A 17 7.75 3.66 -11.71
N GLU A 18 8.58 2.62 -11.79
CA GLU A 18 9.67 2.57 -12.78
C GLU A 18 9.12 2.73 -14.21
N THR A 19 7.92 2.20 -14.46
CA THR A 19 7.22 2.36 -15.74
C THR A 19 6.47 3.68 -15.89
N SER A 20 6.19 4.42 -14.79
CA SER A 20 5.37 5.64 -14.82
C SER A 20 5.63 6.57 -13.61
N PRO A 21 6.66 7.44 -13.69
CA PRO A 21 7.07 8.31 -12.58
C PRO A 21 6.09 9.46 -12.24
N ALA A 22 5.14 9.79 -13.13
CA ALA A 22 4.13 10.81 -12.85
C ALA A 22 3.04 10.28 -11.89
N THR A 23 2.46 9.13 -12.22
CA THR A 23 1.50 8.40 -11.36
C THR A 23 2.11 8.09 -9.99
N ALA A 24 3.43 7.85 -9.99
CA ALA A 24 4.23 7.63 -8.79
C ALA A 24 4.13 8.74 -7.77
N GLN A 25 4.43 9.96 -8.22
CA GLN A 25 4.44 11.12 -7.34
C GLN A 25 3.03 11.42 -6.85
N LEU A 26 2.01 11.20 -7.70
CA LEU A 26 0.61 11.42 -7.35
C LEU A 26 0.16 10.49 -6.23
N LEU A 27 0.42 9.17 -6.36
CA LEU A 27 0.09 8.19 -5.33
C LEU A 27 0.91 8.39 -4.05
N LYS A 28 2.20 8.72 -4.17
CA LYS A 28 3.04 9.06 -3.01
C LYS A 28 2.50 10.30 -2.28
N GLY A 29 2.03 11.31 -3.01
CA GLY A 29 1.43 12.50 -2.43
C GLY A 29 0.13 12.19 -1.69
N ALA A 30 -0.80 11.51 -2.38
CA ALA A 30 -2.12 11.18 -1.83
C ALA A 30 -2.04 10.24 -0.63
N TYR A 31 -1.40 9.09 -0.81
CA TYR A 31 -1.40 8.02 0.19
C TYR A 31 -0.17 8.07 1.08
N CYS A 32 1.05 8.18 0.54
CA CYS A 32 2.24 8.00 1.37
C CYS A 32 2.62 9.22 2.23
N LYS A 33 2.29 10.44 1.77
CA LYS A 33 2.57 11.71 2.46
C LYS A 33 1.31 12.33 3.08
N GLY A 34 0.14 12.09 2.50
CA GLY A 34 -1.15 12.51 3.05
C GLY A 34 -1.60 11.56 4.15
N HIS A 35 -2.23 10.46 3.74
CA HIS A 35 -2.88 9.52 4.64
C HIS A 35 -2.48 8.07 4.37
N PRO A 36 -1.32 7.61 4.89
CA PRO A 36 -0.88 6.24 4.66
C PRO A 36 -1.82 5.22 5.28
N ALA A 37 -2.52 5.61 6.34
CA ALA A 37 -3.55 4.78 6.96
C ALA A 37 -4.74 4.49 6.03
N GLU A 38 -5.00 5.32 5.01
CA GLU A 38 -6.05 5.06 4.01
C GLU A 38 -5.55 4.17 2.86
N CYS A 39 -4.25 3.88 2.81
CA CYS A 39 -3.70 2.97 1.82
C CYS A 39 -3.95 1.53 2.24
N ALA A 40 -4.79 0.83 1.48
CA ALA A 40 -5.07 -0.59 1.64
C ALA A 40 -3.79 -1.44 1.76
N ARG A 41 -2.81 -1.18 0.88
CA ARG A 41 -1.49 -1.86 0.90
C ARG A 41 -0.70 -1.58 2.16
N TYR A 42 -0.79 -0.37 2.73
CA TYR A 42 -0.11 -0.02 3.97
C TYR A 42 -0.75 -0.75 5.16
N LYS A 43 -2.09 -0.84 5.22
CA LYS A 43 -2.80 -1.57 6.27
C LYS A 43 -2.37 -3.05 6.29
N VAL A 44 -2.39 -3.70 5.14
CA VAL A 44 -1.96 -5.10 5.00
C VAL A 44 -0.48 -5.26 5.36
N ALA A 45 0.40 -4.42 4.80
CA ALA A 45 1.84 -4.48 5.10
C ALA A 45 2.15 -4.32 6.59
N ARG A 46 1.42 -3.44 7.29
CA ARG A 46 1.64 -3.14 8.70
C ARG A 46 1.16 -4.27 9.62
N ILE A 47 0.13 -5.02 9.23
CA ILE A 47 -0.47 -6.06 10.08
C ILE A 47 0.06 -7.45 9.71
N SER A 48 0.06 -7.79 8.44
CA SER A 48 0.43 -9.12 7.92
C SER A 48 1.82 -9.17 7.29
N GLY A 49 2.52 -8.03 7.17
CA GLY A 49 3.83 -7.94 6.52
C GLY A 49 3.75 -7.58 5.04
N ILE A 50 4.80 -6.98 4.50
CA ILE A 50 4.80 -6.49 3.10
C ILE A 50 4.81 -7.62 2.06
N GLU A 51 5.28 -8.79 2.45
CA GLU A 51 5.35 -10.02 1.66
C GLU A 51 3.98 -10.65 1.40
N THR A 52 3.00 -10.42 2.29
CA THR A 52 1.61 -10.91 2.11
C THR A 52 0.76 -9.96 1.29
N VAL A 53 1.28 -8.77 0.93
CA VAL A 53 0.54 -7.79 0.14
C VAL A 53 0.46 -8.25 -1.32
N PRO A 54 -0.74 -8.51 -1.87
CA PRO A 54 -0.89 -8.92 -3.26
C PRO A 54 -0.37 -7.83 -4.21
N LEU A 55 0.24 -8.21 -5.34
CA LEU A 55 0.58 -7.23 -6.37
C LEU A 55 -0.66 -6.54 -6.95
N ASP A 56 -1.77 -7.27 -7.02
CA ASP A 56 -3.04 -6.79 -7.59
C ASP A 56 -3.79 -5.79 -6.70
N LEU A 57 -3.43 -5.68 -5.42
CA LEU A 57 -4.11 -4.81 -4.46
C LEU A 57 -3.80 -3.33 -4.74
N SER A 58 -4.79 -2.53 -5.17
CA SER A 58 -4.61 -1.09 -5.34
C SER A 58 -4.53 -0.38 -3.99
N PRO A 59 -3.84 0.77 -3.86
CA PRO A 59 -3.88 1.57 -2.64
C PRO A 59 -5.30 2.00 -2.22
N SER A 60 -6.25 2.07 -3.16
CA SER A 60 -7.65 2.44 -2.90
C SER A 60 -8.56 1.25 -2.50
N ASP A 61 -8.08 0.00 -2.59
CA ASP A 61 -8.89 -1.20 -2.38
C ASP A 61 -9.00 -1.56 -0.89
N ASP A 62 -9.64 -0.69 -0.11
CA ASP A 62 -9.73 -0.86 1.33
C ASP A 62 -10.53 -2.10 1.74
N ASP A 63 -11.64 -2.37 1.04
CA ASP A 63 -12.47 -3.57 1.25
C ASP A 63 -11.65 -4.87 1.11
N ILE A 64 -10.81 -4.93 0.08
CA ILE A 64 -9.96 -6.10 -0.15
C ILE A 64 -8.89 -6.21 0.94
N ALA A 65 -8.30 -5.09 1.36
CA ALA A 65 -7.38 -5.10 2.51
C ALA A 65 -8.05 -5.60 3.78
N GLU A 66 -9.24 -5.11 4.13
CA GLU A 66 -9.97 -5.57 5.31
C GLU A 66 -10.34 -7.05 5.23
N ARG A 67 -10.71 -7.54 4.04
CA ARG A 67 -10.93 -8.97 3.81
C ARG A 67 -9.66 -9.76 4.08
N LEU A 68 -8.52 -9.40 3.46
CA LEU A 68 -7.23 -10.07 3.63
C LEU A 68 -6.79 -10.13 5.10
N LEU A 69 -7.01 -9.04 5.83
CA LEU A 69 -6.70 -8.92 7.25
C LEU A 69 -7.64 -9.75 8.12
N SER A 70 -8.93 -9.82 7.75
CA SER A 70 -9.93 -10.61 8.47
C SER A 70 -9.75 -12.11 8.31
N VAL A 71 -9.19 -12.60 7.20
CA VAL A 71 -9.01 -14.05 6.99
C VAL A 71 -7.89 -14.65 7.86
N HIS A 72 -7.03 -13.83 8.47
CA HIS A 72 -5.89 -14.31 9.26
C HIS A 72 -6.24 -14.84 10.65
N ASN A 73 -7.52 -15.00 10.99
CA ASN A 73 -7.98 -15.33 12.34
C ASN A 73 -8.83 -16.62 12.44
N CYS A 74 -8.56 -17.63 11.61
CA CYS A 74 -9.10 -18.98 11.72
C CYS A 74 -8.00 -20.04 11.78
#